data_AF-A0A6L3C588-F1
#
_entry.id   AF-A0A6L3C588-F1
#
_cell.length_a   1.000
_cell.length_b   1.000
_cell.length_c   1.000
_cell.angle_alpha   90.00
_cell.angle_beta   90.00
_cell.angle_gamma   90.00
#
_symmetry.space_group_name_H-M   'P 1'
#
loop_
_entity.id
_entity.type
_entity.pdbx_description
1 polymer ?
#
loop_
_entity_poly.entity_id
_entity_poly.type
_entity_poly.pdbx_seq_one_letter_code
_entity_poly.pdbx_strand_id
1 'polypeptide(L)'
;MAQRVEQIQRISKMIQEFDAQGWHRTGTTADQESAKWLVNMGQHLGVDLTLERFHLNRVAPRECYLEVGERIIQGLPIFDGGFTAPEGISGSIGFIGSSAQIGLDRVGRASGPLGAEPNVEFQKNRRSKQHEALVAVASGESPGLMASNAPDFCQPFGLPVLQVSSEEEEWLTNQALNNSLAHLVISANRVDSESFNVTGSVAGRNSEAPPLIVMTPRSGWWQCASERGAGLACWLEVMRTMSRSRPYRDIIFVATSAHELG
;
A
#
# COMPACT_ATOMS: atom_id res chain seq x y z
N MET A 1 4.27 37.35 5.29
CA MET A 1 3.86 36.48 6.41
C MET A 1 2.44 35.94 6.24
N ALA A 2 1.43 36.77 6.00
CA ALA A 2 0.02 36.33 5.86
C ALA A 2 -0.21 35.20 4.81
N GLN A 3 0.32 35.35 3.59
CA GLN A 3 0.18 34.32 2.54
C GLN A 3 0.75 32.95 2.93
N ARG A 4 1.86 32.92 3.69
CA ARG A 4 2.48 31.67 4.17
C ARG A 4 1.62 31.01 5.24
N VAL A 5 1.02 31.80 6.13
CA VAL A 5 0.09 31.30 7.16
C VAL A 5 -1.15 30.68 6.52
N GLU A 6 -1.75 31.38 5.54
CA GLU A 6 -2.89 30.84 4.80
C GLU A 6 -2.55 29.54 4.04
N GLN A 7 -1.36 29.46 3.44
CA GLN A 7 -0.91 28.25 2.77
C GLN A 7 -0.77 27.07 3.74
N ILE A 8 -0.15 27.29 4.90
CA ILE A 8 -0.02 26.26 5.94
C ILE A 8 -1.40 25.79 6.40
N GLN A 9 -2.35 26.70 6.61
CA GLN A 9 -3.72 26.35 7.00
C GLN A 9 -4.43 25.50 5.94
N ARG A 10 -4.31 25.85 4.65
CA ARG A 10 -4.89 25.05 3.55
C ARG A 10 -4.27 23.66 3.46
N ILE A 11 -2.94 23.57 3.55
CA ILE A 11 -2.22 22.29 3.54
C ILE A 11 -2.67 21.41 4.72
N SER A 12 -2.66 21.97 5.93
CA SER A 12 -3.06 21.25 7.15
C SER A 12 -4.51 20.77 7.05
N LYS A 13 -5.42 21.63 6.60
CA LYS A 13 -6.83 21.28 6.43
C LYS A 13 -7.01 20.14 5.44
N MET A 14 -6.35 20.21 4.29
CA MET A 14 -6.46 19.17 3.28
C MET A 14 -5.92 17.83 3.78
N ILE A 15 -4.77 17.81 4.48
CA ILE A 15 -4.23 16.57 5.05
C ILE A 15 -5.20 15.97 6.09
N GLN A 16 -5.82 16.81 6.92
CA GLN A 16 -6.85 16.36 7.88
C GLN A 16 -8.09 15.81 7.17
N GLU A 17 -8.55 16.45 6.10
CA GLU A 17 -9.68 15.98 5.30
C GLU A 17 -9.36 14.67 4.57
N PHE A 18 -8.12 14.49 4.13
CA PHE A 18 -7.64 13.23 3.56
C PHE A 18 -7.64 12.13 4.62
N ASP A 19 -6.96 12.34 5.75
CA ASP A 19 -6.87 11.39 6.87
C ASP A 19 -8.25 10.96 7.40
N ALA A 20 -9.20 11.90 7.46
CA ALA A 20 -10.57 11.63 7.91
C ALA A 20 -11.37 10.70 6.99
N GLN A 21 -10.91 10.43 5.75
CA GLN A 21 -11.55 9.48 4.83
C GLN A 21 -11.30 8.02 5.25
N GLY A 22 -10.38 7.78 6.19
CA GLY A 22 -10.15 6.48 6.78
C GLY A 22 -9.26 5.60 5.90
N TRP A 23 -9.76 4.44 5.48
CA TRP A 23 -8.92 3.41 4.87
C TRP A 23 -8.69 3.64 3.37
N HIS A 24 -7.50 4.09 2.96
CA HIS A 24 -7.20 4.51 1.58
C HIS A 24 -6.80 3.38 0.63
N ARG A 25 -7.21 2.14 0.92
CA ARG A 25 -6.82 0.97 0.12
C ARG A 25 -7.46 0.98 -1.25
N THR A 26 -6.65 0.83 -2.29
CA THR A 26 -7.05 0.74 -3.70
C THR A 26 -8.25 -0.20 -3.90
N GLY A 27 -9.24 0.25 -4.68
CA GLY A 27 -10.44 -0.52 -5.02
C GLY A 27 -11.44 -0.67 -3.86
N THR A 28 -11.31 0.12 -2.80
CA THR A 28 -12.37 0.24 -1.78
C THR A 28 -13.31 1.40 -2.11
N THR A 29 -14.48 1.41 -1.49
CA THR A 29 -15.39 2.56 -1.55
C THR A 29 -14.69 3.85 -1.11
N ALA A 30 -13.89 3.81 -0.05
CA ALA A 30 -13.13 4.97 0.42
C ALA A 30 -12.14 5.47 -0.64
N ASP A 31 -11.41 4.58 -1.34
CA ASP A 31 -10.53 4.95 -2.46
C ASP A 31 -11.29 5.60 -3.62
N GLN A 32 -12.49 5.11 -3.96
CA GLN A 32 -13.33 5.68 -5.01
C GLN A 32 -13.89 7.06 -4.63
N GLU A 33 -14.39 7.21 -3.40
CA GLU A 33 -14.88 8.50 -2.89
C GLU A 33 -13.73 9.51 -2.74
N SER A 34 -12.54 9.05 -2.34
CA SER A 34 -11.33 9.87 -2.29
C SER A 34 -10.98 10.44 -3.67
N ALA A 35 -11.13 9.65 -4.73
CA ALA A 35 -10.89 10.11 -6.10
C ALA A 35 -11.88 11.22 -6.52
N LYS A 36 -13.18 11.02 -6.22
CA LYS A 36 -14.23 12.02 -6.48
C LYS A 36 -14.01 13.30 -5.68
N TRP A 37 -13.63 13.17 -4.42
CA TRP A 37 -13.26 14.30 -3.58
C TRP A 37 -12.08 15.08 -4.18
N LEU A 38 -11.05 14.40 -4.70
CA LEU A 38 -9.92 15.06 -5.34
C LEU A 38 -10.31 15.79 -6.64
N VAL A 39 -11.24 15.25 -7.43
CA VAL A 39 -11.82 15.96 -8.58
C VAL A 39 -12.51 17.25 -8.13
N ASN A 40 -13.33 17.19 -7.08
CA ASN A 40 -13.98 18.38 -6.53
C ASN A 40 -12.96 19.42 -6.07
N MET A 41 -11.84 18.99 -5.47
CA MET A 41 -10.76 19.90 -5.07
C MET A 41 -10.15 20.63 -6.28
N GLY A 42 -9.95 19.95 -7.41
CA GLY A 42 -9.49 20.57 -8.66
C GLY A 42 -10.48 21.57 -9.24
N GLN A 43 -11.78 21.27 -9.21
CA GLN A 43 -12.83 22.20 -9.67
C GLN A 43 -12.81 23.52 -8.90
N HIS A 44 -12.61 23.49 -7.58
CA HIS A 44 -12.46 24.70 -6.76
C HIS A 44 -11.20 25.51 -7.10
N LEU A 45 -10.22 24.91 -7.80
CA LEU A 45 -9.03 25.57 -8.33
C LEU A 45 -9.20 26.02 -9.79
N GLY A 46 -10.35 25.77 -10.41
CA GLY A 46 -10.61 26.08 -11.82
C GLY A 46 -9.86 25.14 -12.78
N VAL A 47 -9.58 23.90 -12.36
CA VAL A 47 -8.95 22.88 -13.20
C VAL A 47 -9.90 21.70 -13.35
N ASP A 48 -10.22 21.35 -14.59
CA ASP A 48 -11.07 20.21 -14.91
C ASP A 48 -10.29 18.91 -14.75
N LEU A 49 -10.52 18.25 -13.62
CA LEU A 49 -10.00 16.91 -13.35
C LEU A 49 -11.02 15.85 -13.75
N THR A 50 -10.51 14.72 -14.23
CA THR A 50 -11.30 13.58 -14.69
C THR A 50 -10.89 12.32 -13.95
N LEU A 51 -11.81 11.34 -13.91
CA LEU A 51 -11.57 10.02 -13.34
C LEU A 51 -11.23 9.05 -14.47
N GLU A 52 -9.97 8.64 -14.54
CA GLU A 52 -9.52 7.58 -15.43
C GLU A 52 -9.67 6.23 -14.74
N ARG A 53 -10.71 5.50 -15.13
CA ARG A 53 -11.06 4.19 -14.55
C ARG A 53 -10.08 3.11 -14.95
N PHE A 54 -9.77 2.23 -14.00
CA PHE A 54 -9.17 0.93 -14.27
C PHE A 54 -9.79 -0.15 -13.37
N HIS A 55 -9.75 -1.39 -13.85
CA HIS A 55 -10.29 -2.56 -13.15
C HIS A 55 -9.19 -3.34 -12.44
N LEU A 56 -9.53 -3.95 -11.31
CA LEU A 56 -8.63 -4.81 -10.55
C LEU A 56 -9.40 -5.86 -9.75
N ASN A 57 -8.76 -7.00 -9.54
CA ASN A 57 -9.26 -8.06 -8.66
C ASN A 57 -8.71 -7.86 -7.25
N ARG A 58 -9.29 -6.91 -6.50
CA ARG A 58 -8.83 -6.52 -5.16
C ARG A 58 -8.83 -7.70 -4.19
N VAL A 59 -7.76 -7.85 -3.42
CA VAL A 59 -7.69 -8.83 -2.33
C VAL A 59 -8.55 -8.35 -1.15
N ALA A 60 -9.53 -9.16 -0.76
CA ALA A 60 -10.37 -8.99 0.41
C ALA A 60 -10.03 -10.09 1.43
N PRO A 61 -9.16 -9.79 2.43
CA PRO A 61 -8.84 -10.73 3.50
C PRO A 61 -10.09 -11.21 4.23
N ARG A 62 -10.11 -12.49 4.59
CA ARG A 62 -11.04 -13.12 5.53
C ARG A 62 -10.28 -13.41 6.83
N GLU A 63 -10.30 -14.65 7.29
CA GLU A 63 -9.49 -15.09 8.43
C GLU A 63 -8.02 -15.20 8.03
N CYS A 64 -7.18 -14.46 8.73
CA CYS A 64 -5.74 -14.39 8.50
C CYS A 64 -5.03 -14.40 9.87
N TYR A 65 -4.63 -15.57 10.34
CA TYR A 65 -4.02 -15.72 11.66
C TYR A 65 -3.06 -16.90 11.74
N LEU A 66 -2.16 -16.82 12.72
CA LEU A 66 -1.33 -17.93 13.19
C LEU A 66 -1.75 -18.27 14.62
N GLU A 67 -2.02 -19.54 14.90
CA GLU A 67 -2.28 -20.07 16.22
C GLU A 67 -1.14 -21.00 16.66
N VAL A 68 -0.60 -20.78 17.87
CA VAL A 68 0.40 -21.67 18.48
C VAL A 68 0.04 -21.84 19.96
N GLY A 69 -0.29 -23.06 20.36
CA GLY A 69 -0.87 -23.31 21.68
C GLY A 69 -2.19 -22.56 21.84
N GLU A 70 -2.33 -21.74 22.88
CA GLU A 70 -3.54 -20.95 23.16
C GLU A 70 -3.49 -19.53 22.56
N ARG A 71 -2.37 -19.15 21.90
CA ARG A 71 -2.18 -17.79 21.39
C ARG A 71 -2.52 -17.71 19.91
N ILE A 72 -3.35 -16.72 19.56
CA ILE A 72 -3.69 -16.36 18.19
C ILE A 72 -3.06 -15.01 17.85
N ILE A 73 -2.31 -14.96 16.75
CA ILE A 73 -1.71 -13.74 16.18
C ILE A 73 -2.41 -13.44 14.87
N GLN A 74 -3.08 -12.29 14.82
CA GLN A 74 -3.71 -11.79 13.58
C GLN A 74 -2.66 -11.18 12.65
N GLY A 75 -2.87 -11.30 11.36
CA GLY A 75 -1.96 -10.75 10.36
C GLY A 75 -2.65 -10.36 9.05
N LEU A 76 -1.85 -9.87 8.11
CA LEU A 76 -2.29 -9.46 6.78
C LEU A 76 -1.69 -10.42 5.74
N PRO A 77 -2.46 -10.93 4.77
CA PRO A 77 -1.87 -11.71 3.70
C PRO A 77 -0.95 -10.82 2.85
N ILE A 78 0.03 -11.40 2.16
CA ILE A 78 0.71 -10.69 1.07
C ILE A 78 -0.15 -10.71 -0.20
N PHE A 79 -0.35 -9.57 -0.87
CA PHE A 79 -1.45 -9.40 -1.84
C PHE A 79 -1.13 -9.93 -3.24
N ASP A 80 0.15 -10.12 -3.55
CA ASP A 80 0.66 -10.80 -4.74
C ASP A 80 1.09 -12.26 -4.42
N GLY A 81 0.63 -12.82 -3.30
CA GLY A 81 0.90 -14.20 -2.88
C GLY A 81 -0.24 -15.18 -3.15
N GLY A 82 0.03 -16.44 -2.79
CA GLY A 82 -1.01 -17.46 -2.61
C GLY A 82 -1.83 -17.25 -1.33
N PHE A 83 -2.91 -18.01 -1.20
CA PHE A 83 -3.77 -18.08 -0.01
C PHE A 83 -3.95 -19.53 0.40
N THR A 84 -4.20 -19.80 1.68
CA THR A 84 -4.60 -21.13 2.12
C THR A 84 -6.07 -21.39 1.80
N ALA A 85 -6.48 -22.66 1.85
CA ALA A 85 -7.89 -22.98 2.04
C ALA A 85 -8.38 -22.46 3.42
N PRO A 86 -9.70 -22.31 3.64
CA PRO A 86 -10.25 -21.90 4.93
C PRO A 86 -9.83 -22.80 6.10
N GLU A 87 -9.57 -24.08 5.83
CA GLU A 87 -9.11 -25.05 6.82
C GLU A 87 -7.66 -24.84 7.25
N GLY A 88 -6.91 -23.92 6.62
CA GLY A 88 -5.53 -23.60 6.98
C GLY A 88 -4.50 -24.71 6.72
N ILE A 89 -3.31 -24.52 7.28
CA ILE A 89 -2.18 -25.45 7.27
C ILE A 89 -1.79 -25.69 8.73
N SER A 90 -1.62 -26.96 9.10
CA SER A 90 -1.14 -27.36 10.43
C SER A 90 0.21 -28.04 10.32
N GLY A 91 1.16 -27.66 11.16
CA GLY A 91 2.50 -28.24 11.18
C GLY A 91 3.41 -27.52 12.16
N SER A 92 4.70 -27.85 12.19
CA SER A 92 5.64 -27.07 13.00
C SER A 92 5.94 -25.73 12.33
N ILE A 93 6.18 -24.70 13.16
CA ILE A 93 6.83 -23.46 12.74
C ILE A 93 8.34 -23.56 12.98
N GLY A 94 9.14 -23.11 12.02
CA GLY A 94 10.60 -23.11 12.11
C GLY A 94 11.22 -22.06 11.21
N PHE A 95 12.51 -21.76 11.37
CA PHE A 95 13.20 -20.81 10.48
C PHE A 95 13.21 -21.29 9.03
N ILE A 96 13.30 -20.35 8.09
CA ILE A 96 13.61 -20.66 6.68
C ILE A 96 14.82 -21.59 6.61
N GLY A 97 14.72 -22.64 5.78
CA GLY A 97 15.80 -23.62 5.63
C GLY A 97 15.66 -24.86 6.54
N SER A 98 14.75 -24.83 7.51
CA SER A 98 14.42 -25.99 8.34
C SER A 98 13.49 -27.00 7.64
N SER A 99 13.16 -28.10 8.32
CA SER A 99 12.17 -29.09 7.86
C SER A 99 10.73 -28.78 8.31
N ALA A 100 10.49 -27.61 8.89
CA ALA A 100 9.17 -27.21 9.37
C ALA A 100 8.20 -26.94 8.20
N GLN A 101 6.90 -27.19 8.40
CA GLN A 101 5.89 -26.91 7.37
C GLN A 101 5.68 -25.40 7.18
N ILE A 102 5.73 -24.63 8.27
CA ILE A 102 5.54 -23.18 8.27
C ILE A 102 6.90 -22.50 8.49
N GLY A 103 7.35 -21.74 7.50
CA GLY A 103 8.61 -21.00 7.57
C GLY A 103 8.45 -19.63 8.23
N LEU A 104 9.29 -19.31 9.21
CA LEU A 104 9.40 -17.99 9.81
C LEU A 104 10.49 -17.18 9.09
N ASP A 105 10.10 -16.05 8.51
CA ASP A 105 10.99 -15.11 7.82
C ASP A 105 10.78 -13.68 8.33
N ARG A 106 11.61 -12.75 7.85
CA ARG A 106 11.51 -11.32 8.14
C ARG A 106 11.40 -10.53 6.85
N VAL A 107 10.55 -9.51 6.87
CA VAL A 107 10.39 -8.56 5.78
C VAL A 107 10.53 -7.15 6.34
N GLY A 108 11.54 -6.42 5.88
CA GLY A 108 11.89 -5.11 6.42
C GLY A 108 11.72 -3.99 5.40
N ARG A 109 11.81 -2.75 5.86
CA ARG A 109 11.89 -1.59 4.98
C ARG A 109 13.15 -1.60 4.12
N ALA A 110 13.01 -1.14 2.89
CA ALA A 110 14.10 -0.77 2.00
C ALA A 110 14.88 0.38 2.62
N SER A 111 16.12 0.15 3.01
CA SER A 111 17.02 1.23 3.39
C SER A 111 17.44 2.01 2.13
N GLY A 112 16.67 3.02 1.70
CA GLY A 112 17.10 3.95 0.66
C GLY A 112 16.02 4.90 0.13
N PRO A 113 16.39 6.11 -0.38
CA PRO A 113 15.46 7.13 -0.87
C PRO A 113 14.72 6.75 -2.18
N LEU A 114 15.07 5.61 -2.78
CA LEU A 114 14.47 5.05 -4.00
C LEU A 114 14.06 3.58 -3.83
N GLY A 115 13.97 3.08 -2.59
CA GLY A 115 13.45 1.72 -2.35
C GLY A 115 14.31 0.57 -2.90
N ALA A 116 15.63 0.71 -2.95
CA ALA A 116 16.53 -0.37 -3.39
C ALA A 116 16.37 -1.63 -2.51
N GLU A 117 16.22 -2.77 -3.19
CA GLU A 117 15.67 -4.07 -2.78
C GLU A 117 16.02 -4.56 -1.35
N PRO A 118 15.24 -4.20 -0.31
CA PRO A 118 15.07 -5.11 0.82
C PRO A 118 14.35 -6.33 0.26
N ASN A 119 14.44 -7.46 0.93
CA ASN A 119 13.54 -8.58 0.68
C ASN A 119 13.87 -9.43 -0.56
N VAL A 120 15.02 -9.29 -1.24
CA VAL A 120 15.42 -10.26 -2.30
C VAL A 120 15.36 -11.69 -1.78
N GLU A 121 15.92 -11.92 -0.60
CA GLU A 121 15.92 -13.24 0.02
C GLU A 121 14.51 -13.69 0.39
N PHE A 122 13.69 -12.79 0.95
CA PHE A 122 12.27 -13.05 1.19
C PHE A 122 11.51 -13.39 -0.11
N GLN A 123 11.77 -12.71 -1.23
CA GLN A 123 11.16 -13.03 -2.52
C GLN A 123 11.63 -14.40 -3.04
N LYS A 124 12.90 -14.79 -2.81
CA LYS A 124 13.35 -16.16 -3.10
C LYS A 124 12.64 -17.19 -2.22
N ASN A 125 12.51 -16.91 -0.92
CA ASN A 125 11.84 -17.80 0.03
C ASN A 125 10.36 -17.98 -0.33
N ARG A 126 9.67 -16.92 -0.75
CA ARG A 126 8.31 -17.00 -1.30
C ARG A 126 8.20 -17.92 -2.52
N ARG A 127 9.23 -17.95 -3.37
CA ARG A 127 9.29 -18.81 -4.57
C ARG A 127 9.79 -20.23 -4.27
N SER A 128 10.35 -20.45 -3.08
CA SER A 128 10.76 -21.77 -2.61
C SER A 128 9.55 -22.68 -2.42
N LYS A 129 9.77 -23.99 -2.55
CA LYS A 129 8.80 -25.04 -2.21
C LYS A 129 9.21 -25.83 -0.97
N GLN A 130 10.13 -25.29 -0.18
CA GLN A 130 10.63 -25.95 1.03
C GLN A 130 9.61 -25.97 2.16
N HIS A 131 8.79 -24.93 2.25
CA HIS A 131 7.72 -24.78 3.23
C HIS A 131 6.38 -24.78 2.49
N GLU A 132 5.28 -25.01 3.21
CA GLU A 132 3.92 -24.95 2.66
C GLU A 132 3.33 -23.54 2.75
N ALA A 133 3.76 -22.76 3.74
CA ALA A 133 3.40 -21.35 3.91
C ALA A 133 4.46 -20.64 4.75
N LEU A 134 4.41 -19.30 4.75
CA LEU A 134 5.33 -18.46 5.50
C LEU A 134 4.60 -17.54 6.49
N VAL A 135 5.25 -17.30 7.63
CA VAL A 135 4.95 -16.19 8.53
C VAL A 135 6.10 -15.19 8.40
N ALA A 136 5.77 -13.98 7.95
CA ALA A 136 6.72 -12.91 7.76
C ALA A 136 6.55 -11.86 8.86
N VAL A 137 7.56 -11.70 9.71
CA VAL A 137 7.60 -10.57 10.66
C VAL A 137 7.91 -9.31 9.87
N ALA A 138 6.92 -8.43 9.73
CA ALA A 138 7.03 -7.21 8.93
C ALA A 138 7.36 -6.00 9.80
N SER A 139 8.47 -5.32 9.49
CA SER A 139 8.98 -4.20 10.30
C SER A 139 9.15 -2.92 9.49
N GLY A 140 8.76 -1.80 10.11
CA GLY A 140 8.96 -0.45 9.59
C GLY A 140 9.99 0.34 10.41
N GLU A 141 9.90 1.68 10.39
CA GLU A 141 10.74 2.55 11.24
C GLU A 141 10.41 2.44 12.73
N SER A 142 9.25 1.91 13.07
CA SER A 142 8.77 1.74 14.45
C SER A 142 8.10 0.36 14.61
N PRO A 143 8.00 -0.16 15.84
CA PRO A 143 7.27 -1.40 16.11
C PRO A 143 5.84 -1.35 15.58
N GLY A 144 5.36 -2.48 15.09
CA GLY A 144 4.07 -2.60 14.40
C GLY A 144 4.16 -3.40 13.10
N LEU A 145 3.04 -3.47 12.38
CA LEU A 145 2.91 -4.11 11.08
C LEU A 145 3.02 -3.09 9.94
N MET A 146 4.16 -3.06 9.25
CA MET A 146 4.30 -2.32 7.99
C MET A 146 4.00 -3.26 6.82
N ALA A 147 2.86 -3.08 6.15
CA ALA A 147 2.46 -3.94 5.04
C ALA A 147 3.45 -3.83 3.87
N SER A 148 3.87 -4.98 3.34
CA SER A 148 4.73 -5.04 2.16
C SER A 148 3.96 -4.72 0.89
N ASN A 149 4.62 -4.01 -0.02
CA ASN A 149 4.11 -3.81 -1.37
C ASN A 149 4.05 -5.12 -2.14
N ALA A 150 3.13 -5.16 -3.10
CA ALA A 150 2.78 -6.34 -3.87
C ALA A 150 2.94 -6.07 -5.38
N PRO A 151 4.16 -5.80 -5.88
CA PRO A 151 4.38 -5.33 -7.25
C PRO A 151 4.00 -6.36 -8.33
N ASP A 152 3.93 -7.65 -8.00
CA ASP A 152 3.48 -8.70 -8.91
C ASP A 152 1.97 -8.97 -8.77
N PHE A 153 1.17 -7.99 -8.32
CA PHE A 153 -0.26 -8.17 -8.02
C PHE A 153 -1.08 -8.76 -9.17
N CYS A 154 -0.75 -8.37 -10.40
CA CYS A 154 -1.41 -8.86 -11.60
C CYS A 154 -1.00 -10.30 -11.98
N GLN A 155 0.13 -10.79 -11.46
CA GLN A 155 0.66 -12.13 -11.69
C GLN A 155 1.12 -12.74 -10.34
N PRO A 156 0.18 -12.99 -9.41
CA PRO A 156 0.52 -13.41 -8.06
C PRO A 156 1.29 -14.73 -8.08
N PHE A 157 2.22 -14.90 -7.13
CA PHE A 157 3.15 -16.01 -7.11
C PHE A 157 3.50 -16.48 -5.70
N GLY A 158 4.11 -17.64 -5.64
CA GLY A 158 4.74 -18.16 -4.44
C GLY A 158 3.75 -18.69 -3.42
N LEU A 159 4.29 -19.04 -2.26
CA LEU A 159 3.55 -19.60 -1.13
C LEU A 159 2.58 -18.58 -0.51
N PRO A 160 1.56 -19.04 0.23
CA PRO A 160 0.81 -18.18 1.14
C PRO A 160 1.73 -17.57 2.20
N VAL A 161 1.58 -16.26 2.44
CA VAL A 161 2.35 -15.54 3.46
C VAL A 161 1.44 -14.72 4.35
N LEU A 162 1.57 -14.93 5.66
CA LEU A 162 0.98 -14.08 6.69
C LEU A 162 2.01 -13.06 7.16
N GLN A 163 1.72 -11.77 6.99
CA GLN A 163 2.52 -10.68 7.55
C GLN A 163 2.02 -10.35 8.96
N VAL A 164 2.91 -10.34 9.94
CA VAL A 164 2.60 -10.06 11.35
C VAL A 164 3.43 -8.89 11.88
N SER A 165 2.97 -8.27 12.97
CA SER A 165 3.67 -7.16 13.61
C SER A 165 5.08 -7.55 14.03
N SER A 166 6.02 -6.61 13.90
CA SER A 166 7.37 -6.73 14.45
C SER A 166 7.42 -6.90 15.98
N GLU A 167 6.33 -6.58 16.68
CA GLU A 167 6.21 -6.84 18.12
C GLU A 167 6.11 -8.33 18.47
N GLU A 168 5.75 -9.18 17.49
CA GLU A 168 5.64 -10.62 17.66
C GLU A 168 6.96 -11.38 17.50
N GLU A 169 8.01 -10.66 17.10
CA GLU A 169 9.27 -11.23 16.63
C GLU A 169 9.95 -12.13 17.67
N GLU A 170 10.13 -11.64 18.90
CA GLU A 170 10.82 -12.38 19.96
C GLU A 170 10.08 -13.68 20.29
N TRP A 171 8.76 -13.58 20.42
CA TRP A 171 7.93 -14.73 20.75
C TRP A 171 7.91 -15.76 19.62
N LEU A 172 7.76 -15.32 18.36
CA LEU A 172 7.77 -16.21 17.19
C LEU A 172 9.13 -16.88 17.00
N THR A 173 10.23 -16.16 17.25
CA THR A 173 11.59 -16.71 17.22
C THR A 173 11.72 -17.87 18.22
N ASN A 174 11.17 -17.72 19.43
CA ASN A 174 11.14 -18.79 20.43
C ASN A 174 10.27 -19.98 19.98
N GLN A 175 9.13 -19.76 19.34
CA GLN A 175 8.30 -20.85 18.80
C GLN A 175 9.02 -21.60 17.68
N ALA A 176 9.72 -20.88 16.80
CA ALA A 176 10.51 -21.48 15.73
C ALA A 176 11.70 -22.31 16.26
N LEU A 177 12.40 -21.83 17.30
CA LEU A 177 13.47 -22.59 17.95
C LEU A 177 12.98 -23.91 18.56
N ASN A 178 11.76 -23.91 19.11
CA ASN A 178 11.15 -25.08 19.72
C ASN A 178 10.43 -26.01 18.72
N ASN A 179 10.38 -25.65 17.43
CA ASN A 179 9.58 -26.33 16.42
C ASN A 179 8.11 -26.53 16.86
N SER A 180 7.53 -25.51 17.50
CA SER A 180 6.19 -25.59 18.07
C SER A 180 5.15 -25.91 16.99
N LEU A 181 4.14 -26.70 17.36
CA LEU A 181 2.99 -26.95 16.50
C LEU A 181 2.17 -25.68 16.34
N ALA A 182 1.86 -25.34 15.11
CA ALA A 182 1.13 -24.17 14.71
C ALA A 182 0.03 -24.51 13.71
N HIS A 183 -1.01 -23.68 13.72
CA HIS A 183 -2.07 -23.68 12.74
C HIS A 183 -2.14 -22.30 12.06
N LEU A 184 -2.05 -22.27 10.74
CA LEU A 184 -1.97 -21.04 9.96
C LEU A 184 -3.11 -20.97 8.95
N VAL A 185 -3.92 -19.92 9.06
CA VAL A 185 -4.98 -19.61 8.10
C VAL A 185 -4.64 -18.29 7.40
N ILE A 186 -4.62 -18.29 6.07
CA ILE A 186 -4.43 -17.11 5.22
C ILE A 186 -5.50 -17.15 4.14
N SER A 187 -6.75 -16.88 4.53
CA SER A 187 -7.88 -16.91 3.62
C SER A 187 -8.19 -15.52 3.07
N ALA A 188 -8.33 -15.39 1.76
CA ALA A 188 -8.77 -14.15 1.13
C ALA A 188 -9.53 -14.43 -0.18
N ASN A 189 -10.45 -13.53 -0.53
CA ASN A 189 -11.06 -13.52 -1.85
C ASN A 189 -10.35 -12.52 -2.76
N ARG A 190 -10.34 -12.80 -4.07
CA ARG A 190 -10.14 -11.76 -5.08
C ARG A 190 -11.51 -11.31 -5.57
N VAL A 191 -11.79 -10.02 -5.38
CA VAL A 191 -13.10 -9.41 -5.67
C VAL A 191 -12.92 -8.43 -6.81
N ASP A 192 -13.71 -8.60 -7.87
CA ASP A 192 -13.73 -7.65 -8.97
C ASP A 192 -14.11 -6.25 -8.45
N SER A 193 -13.36 -5.25 -8.90
CA SER A 193 -13.45 -3.88 -8.41
C SER A 193 -12.90 -2.93 -9.45
N GLU A 194 -13.14 -1.65 -9.20
CA GLU A 194 -12.52 -0.56 -9.96
C GLU A 194 -11.88 0.46 -9.02
N SER A 195 -10.93 1.21 -9.57
CA SER A 195 -10.36 2.41 -9.00
C SER A 195 -10.11 3.43 -10.11
N PHE A 196 -9.59 4.60 -9.73
CA PHE A 196 -9.43 5.74 -10.61
C PHE A 196 -8.05 6.39 -10.45
N ASN A 197 -7.39 6.68 -11.56
CA ASN A 197 -6.44 7.77 -11.58
C ASN A 197 -7.22 9.09 -11.71
N VAL A 198 -6.72 10.16 -11.11
CA VAL A 198 -7.30 11.50 -11.24
C VAL A 198 -6.37 12.34 -12.10
N THR A 199 -6.82 12.75 -13.27
CA THR A 199 -5.98 13.43 -14.27
C THR A 199 -6.61 14.72 -14.76
N GLY A 200 -5.77 15.66 -15.18
CA GLY A 200 -6.23 16.87 -15.85
C GLY A 200 -5.05 17.74 -16.26
N SER A 201 -5.32 18.87 -16.89
CA SER A 201 -4.28 19.73 -17.42
C SER A 201 -4.56 21.22 -17.22
N VAL A 202 -3.48 21.99 -17.16
CA VAL A 202 -3.51 23.44 -17.27
C VAL A 202 -2.78 23.81 -18.55
N ALA A 203 -3.51 24.43 -19.48
CA ALA A 203 -2.96 24.88 -20.75
C ALA A 203 -1.90 25.96 -20.53
N GLY A 204 -0.76 25.78 -21.21
CA GLY A 204 0.32 26.75 -21.28
C GLY A 204 0.10 27.79 -22.37
N ARG A 205 1.02 28.75 -22.44
CA ARG A 205 1.06 29.75 -23.52
C ARG A 205 1.65 29.22 -24.82
N ASN A 206 2.37 28.10 -24.77
CA ASN A 206 2.95 27.41 -25.92
C ASN A 206 2.65 25.90 -25.82
N SER A 207 1.66 25.45 -26.59
CA SER A 207 1.25 24.03 -26.68
C SER A 207 2.28 23.14 -27.39
N GLU A 208 3.21 23.73 -28.15
CA GLU A 208 4.26 22.98 -28.85
C GLU A 208 5.46 22.66 -27.93
N ALA A 209 5.52 23.29 -26.74
CA ALA A 209 6.54 22.97 -25.76
C ALA A 209 6.23 21.63 -25.08
N PRO A 210 7.23 20.78 -24.80
CA PRO A 210 7.00 19.54 -24.07
C PRO A 210 6.32 19.79 -22.72
N PRO A 211 5.26 19.03 -22.37
CA PRO A 211 4.52 19.26 -21.13
C PRO A 211 5.35 18.91 -19.90
N LEU A 212 4.98 19.50 -18.75
CA LEU A 212 5.49 19.09 -17.44
C LEU A 212 4.45 18.22 -16.73
N ILE A 213 4.85 17.03 -16.29
CA ILE A 213 3.98 16.15 -15.49
C ILE A 213 4.26 16.39 -14.00
N VAL A 214 3.20 16.65 -13.24
CA VAL A 214 3.22 16.72 -11.77
C VAL A 214 2.40 15.56 -11.25
N MET A 215 3.06 14.57 -10.64
CA MET A 215 2.41 13.34 -10.19
C MET A 215 2.47 13.09 -8.68
N THR A 216 1.48 12.38 -8.15
CA THR A 216 1.51 11.83 -6.79
C THR A 216 0.61 10.59 -6.66
N PRO A 217 0.96 9.54 -5.91
CA PRO A 217 -0.02 8.52 -5.56
C PRO A 217 -1.09 9.09 -4.61
N ARG A 218 -2.32 8.55 -4.65
CA ARG A 218 -3.43 8.95 -3.77
C ARG A 218 -3.95 7.83 -2.86
N SER A 219 -3.60 6.57 -3.14
CA SER A 219 -3.98 5.40 -2.33
C SER A 219 -2.87 4.98 -1.37
N GLY A 220 -3.22 4.21 -0.34
CA GLY A 220 -2.28 3.64 0.62
C GLY A 220 -2.82 2.39 1.31
N TRP A 221 -2.00 1.73 2.15
CA TRP A 221 -2.37 0.46 2.78
C TRP A 221 -3.42 0.56 3.89
N TRP A 222 -3.50 1.69 4.61
CA TRP A 222 -4.26 1.85 5.87
C TRP A 222 -4.93 3.23 5.96
N GLN A 223 -5.17 3.72 7.18
CA GLN A 223 -5.35 5.13 7.48
C GLN A 223 -4.05 5.87 7.22
N CYS A 224 -4.14 6.93 6.43
CA CYS A 224 -2.99 7.52 5.76
C CYS A 224 -3.08 9.05 5.85
N ALA A 225 -2.20 9.68 6.63
CA ALA A 225 -2.08 11.14 6.63
C ALA A 225 -0.88 11.61 5.81
N SER A 226 0.34 11.20 6.19
CA SER A 226 1.59 11.61 5.51
C SER A 226 1.73 10.95 4.13
N GLU A 227 1.55 9.64 4.09
CA GLU A 227 1.54 8.82 2.88
C GLU A 227 0.08 8.56 2.48
N ARG A 228 -0.58 9.37 1.65
CA ARG A 228 -0.02 10.27 0.61
C ARG A 228 -0.51 11.72 0.70
N GLY A 229 -1.12 12.13 1.83
CA GLY A 229 -1.68 13.48 1.98
C GLY A 229 -0.66 14.60 1.78
N ALA A 230 0.60 14.42 2.18
CA ALA A 230 1.63 15.43 1.91
C ALA A 230 1.90 15.62 0.40
N GLY A 231 1.91 14.51 -0.37
CA GLY A 231 2.07 14.55 -1.82
C GLY A 231 0.89 15.23 -2.51
N LEU A 232 -0.34 14.91 -2.09
CA LEU A 232 -1.55 15.57 -2.54
C LEU A 232 -1.55 17.07 -2.22
N ALA A 233 -0.98 17.48 -1.08
CA ALA A 233 -0.88 18.89 -0.68
C ALA A 233 0.02 19.67 -1.64
N CYS A 234 1.21 19.13 -1.90
CA CYS A 234 2.13 19.69 -2.87
C CYS A 234 1.48 19.76 -4.26
N TRP A 235 0.81 18.69 -4.68
CA TRP A 235 0.14 18.60 -5.97
C TRP A 235 -0.94 19.67 -6.15
N LEU A 236 -1.81 19.86 -5.14
CA LEU A 236 -2.87 20.89 -5.15
C LEU A 236 -2.31 22.32 -5.06
N GLU A 237 -1.25 22.57 -4.29
CA GLU A 237 -0.63 23.91 -4.22
C GLU A 237 0.09 24.28 -5.52
N VAL A 238 0.74 23.31 -6.19
CA VAL A 238 1.30 23.50 -7.54
C VAL A 238 0.17 23.80 -8.53
N MET A 239 -0.92 23.03 -8.51
CA MET A 239 -2.09 23.26 -9.36
C MET A 239 -2.69 24.65 -9.16
N ARG A 240 -2.86 25.10 -7.91
CA ARG A 240 -3.34 26.44 -7.57
C ARG A 240 -2.44 27.53 -8.14
N THR A 241 -1.13 27.31 -8.14
CA THR A 241 -0.17 28.29 -8.65
C THR A 241 -0.19 28.33 -10.18
N MET A 242 -0.23 27.16 -10.83
CA MET A 242 -0.21 27.06 -12.30
C MET A 242 -1.50 27.57 -12.94
N SER A 243 -2.67 27.24 -12.38
CA SER A 243 -3.98 27.72 -12.86
C SER A 243 -4.07 29.26 -12.88
N ARG A 244 -3.42 29.94 -11.93
CA ARG A 244 -3.41 31.41 -11.83
C ARG A 244 -2.32 32.09 -12.67
N SER A 245 -1.20 31.43 -12.89
CA SER A 245 -0.01 32.04 -13.49
C SER A 245 0.12 31.88 -15.00
N ARG A 246 -0.71 31.02 -15.63
CA ARG A 246 -0.66 30.69 -17.07
C ARG A 246 0.76 30.29 -17.52
N PRO A 247 1.18 29.03 -17.24
CA PRO A 247 2.54 28.57 -17.43
C PRO A 247 2.99 28.67 -18.90
N TYR A 248 4.30 28.60 -19.15
CA TYR A 248 4.81 28.65 -20.52
C TYR A 248 4.41 27.42 -21.34
N ARG A 249 4.47 26.23 -20.73
CA ARG A 249 4.14 24.93 -21.31
C ARG A 249 2.92 24.33 -20.61
N ASP A 250 2.28 23.36 -21.24
CA ASP A 250 1.20 22.61 -20.62
C ASP A 250 1.69 21.88 -19.36
N ILE A 251 0.85 21.86 -18.34
CA ILE A 251 1.10 21.10 -17.11
C ILE A 251 0.05 20.01 -17.02
N ILE A 252 0.50 18.76 -16.92
CA ILE A 252 -0.36 17.59 -16.77
C ILE A 252 -0.28 17.14 -15.31
N PHE A 253 -1.42 17.04 -14.68
CA PHE A 253 -1.56 16.61 -13.30
C PHE A 253 -2.05 15.18 -13.26
N VAL A 254 -1.37 14.31 -12.51
CA VAL A 254 -1.73 12.89 -12.38
C VAL A 254 -1.72 12.49 -10.90
N ALA A 255 -2.83 11.99 -10.39
CA ALA A 255 -2.88 11.34 -9.09
C ALA A 255 -3.27 9.87 -9.22
N THR A 256 -2.36 8.95 -8.90
CA THR A 256 -2.53 7.51 -9.20
C THR A 256 -3.05 6.71 -8.02
N SER A 257 -3.89 5.71 -8.28
CA SER A 257 -4.18 4.65 -7.31
C SER A 257 -3.38 3.39 -7.65
N ALA A 258 -3.39 2.40 -6.76
CA ALA A 258 -2.69 1.11 -6.91
C ALA A 258 -1.16 1.15 -6.87
N HIS A 259 -0.51 2.24 -6.44
CA HIS A 259 0.96 2.30 -6.34
C HIS A 259 1.57 1.15 -5.51
N GLU A 260 0.89 0.71 -4.44
CA GLU A 260 1.40 -0.40 -3.60
C GLU A 260 1.26 -1.78 -4.26
N LEU A 261 0.58 -1.85 -5.41
CA LEU A 261 0.27 -3.07 -6.14
C LEU A 261 1.08 -3.22 -7.44
N GLY A 262 1.98 -2.28 -7.76
CA GLY A 262 2.77 -2.27 -8.99
C GLY A 262 2.06 -1.59 -10.14
#